data_AF-A0A6P2C5E0-F1
#
_entry.id   AF-A0A6P2C5E0-F1
#
_cell.length_a   1.000
_cell.length_b   1.000
_cell.length_c   1.000
_cell.angle_alpha   90.00
_cell.angle_beta   90.00
_cell.angle_gamma   90.00
#
_symmetry.space_group_name_H-M   'P 1'
#
loop_
_entity.id
_entity.type
_entity.pdbx_description
1 polymer ?
#
loop_
_entity_poly.entity_id
_entity_poly.type
_entity_poly.pdbx_seq_one_letter_code
_entity_poly.pdbx_strand_id
1 'polypeptide(L)' 'MTIPSRRVYASAGNPFYWRLELTPTRTPVVYACLLGSARRRYREGDVYTGLFKATVSFPVEVDLSVLA' A
#
# COMPACT_ATOMS: atom_id res chain seq x y z
N MET A 1 6.43 -15.96 -12.23
CA MET A 1 5.80 -14.62 -12.30
C MET A 1 6.36 -13.78 -11.16
N THR A 2 7.23 -12.83 -11.45
CA THR A 2 7.89 -12.00 -10.42
C THR A 2 7.07 -10.73 -10.23
N ILE A 3 6.58 -10.48 -9.02
CA ILE A 3 5.90 -9.23 -8.70
C ILE A 3 6.95 -8.09 -8.78
N PRO A 4 6.73 -7.04 -9.57
CA PRO A 4 7.66 -5.92 -9.68
C PRO A 4 7.96 -5.28 -8.31
N SER A 5 9.20 -4.83 -8.12
CA SER A 5 9.57 -4.12 -6.89
C SER A 5 8.94 -2.72 -6.83
N ARG A 6 8.78 -2.18 -5.61
CA ARG A 6 8.37 -0.79 -5.33
C ARG A 6 9.02 0.23 -6.29
N ARG A 7 10.31 0.04 -6.60
CA ARG A 7 11.08 0.97 -7.44
C ARG A 7 10.59 0.97 -8.89
N VAL A 8 10.18 -0.18 -9.42
CA VAL A 8 9.65 -0.31 -10.79
C VAL A 8 8.33 0.44 -10.91
N TYR A 9 7.42 0.28 -9.94
CA TYR A 9 6.17 1.03 -9.92
C TYR A 9 6.39 2.53 -9.78
N ALA A 10 7.36 2.96 -8.97
CA ALA A 10 7.69 4.36 -8.81
C ALA A 10 8.29 4.97 -10.09
N SER A 11 9.14 4.23 -10.80
CA SER A 11 9.68 4.68 -12.09
C SER A 11 8.62 4.77 -13.18
N ALA A 12 7.60 3.90 -13.13
CA ALA A 12 6.45 3.93 -14.02
C ALA A 12 5.47 5.08 -13.70
N GLY A 13 5.68 5.81 -12.60
CA GLY A 13 4.87 6.99 -12.26
C GLY A 13 3.51 6.67 -11.64
N ASN A 14 3.30 5.46 -11.12
CA ASN A 14 2.04 5.14 -10.45
C ASN A 14 1.93 5.99 -9.16
N PRO A 15 0.88 6.84 -9.01
CA PRO A 15 0.78 7.75 -7.88
C PRO A 15 0.53 7.05 -6.54
N PHE A 16 -0.07 5.85 -6.55
CA PHE A 16 -0.47 5.13 -5.35
C PHE A 16 0.13 3.72 -5.32
N TYR A 17 0.65 3.33 -4.15
CA TYR A 17 1.16 1.98 -3.91
C TYR A 17 0.79 1.54 -2.51
N TRP A 18 0.10 0.40 -2.38
CA TRP A 18 -0.26 -0.17 -1.10
C TRP A 18 0.63 -1.36 -0.78
N ARG A 19 1.17 -1.38 0.43
CA ARG A 19 1.96 -2.50 0.94
C ARG A 19 1.21 -3.15 2.08
N LEU A 20 0.90 -4.43 1.94
CA LEU A 20 0.33 -5.24 3.00
C LEU A 20 1.45 -6.04 3.69
N GLU A 21 1.54 -5.92 5.01
CA GLU A 21 2.49 -6.66 5.84
C GLU A 21 1.76 -7.33 7.01
N LEU A 22 2.25 -8.48 7.44
CA LEU A 22 1.81 -9.12 8.68
C LEU A 22 2.79 -8.75 9.79
N THR A 23 2.29 -8.19 10.88
CA THR A 23 3.11 -7.96 12.08
C THR A 23 3.53 -9.30 12.72
N PRO A 24 4.51 -9.30 13.64
CA PRO A 24 4.85 -10.49 14.42
C PRO A 24 3.65 -11.09 15.18
N THR A 25 2.63 -10.28 15.50
CA THR A 25 1.38 -10.70 16.15
C THR A 25 0.32 -11.18 15.15
N ARG A 26 0.68 -11.43 13.88
CA ARG A 26 -0.24 -11.77 12.77
C ARG A 26 -1.35 -10.75 12.53
N THR A 27 -1.12 -9.50 12.90
CA THR A 27 -2.05 -8.42 12.59
C THR A 27 -1.73 -7.90 11.19
N PRO A 28 -2.67 -7.94 10.23
CA PRO A 28 -2.42 -7.40 8.89
C PRO A 28 -2.45 -5.87 8.93
N VAL A 29 -1.44 -5.26 8.32
CA VAL A 29 -1.25 -3.81 8.26
C VAL A 29 -1.09 -3.39 6.81
N VAL A 30 -1.85 -2.38 6.40
CA VAL A 30 -1.71 -1.77 5.07
C VAL A 30 -1.04 -0.41 5.21
N TYR A 31 0.07 -0.22 4.50
CA TYR A 31 0.72 1.08 4.32
C TYR A 31 0.29 1.68 3.00
N ALA A 32 -0.39 2.83 3.05
CA ALA A 32 -0.75 3.58 1.86
C ALA A 32 0.39 4.53 1.48
N CYS A 33 1.15 4.16 0.46
CA CYS A 33 2.28 4.95 0.01
C CYS A 33 1.91 5.83 -1.19
N LEU A 34 2.40 7.08 -1.15
CA LEU A 34 2.17 8.07 -2.19
C LEU A 34 3.47 8.38 -2.94
N LEU A 35 3.39 8.48 -4.26
CA LEU A 35 4.55 8.83 -5.08
C LEU A 35 4.91 10.30 -4.87
N GLY A 36 6.09 10.55 -4.31
CA GLY A 36 6.59 11.92 -4.16
C GLY A 36 6.99 12.52 -5.52
N SER A 37 6.39 13.66 -5.87
CA SER A 37 6.63 14.40 -7.11
C SER A 37 8.11 14.75 -7.34
N ALA A 38 8.85 15.06 -6.28
CA ALA A 38 10.24 15.52 -6.38
C ALA A 38 11.29 14.42 -6.64
N ARG A 39 11.03 13.17 -6.24
CA ARG A 39 12.07 12.11 -6.25
C ARG A 39 11.65 10.80 -6.90
N ARG A 40 10.42 10.68 -7.42
CA ARG A 40 9.81 9.41 -7.89
C ARG A 40 10.09 8.27 -6.91
N ARG A 41 9.88 8.56 -5.62
CA ARG A 41 10.00 7.60 -4.53
C ARG A 41 8.71 7.67 -3.75
N TYR A 42 8.19 6.49 -3.43
CA TYR A 42 7.07 6.37 -2.52
C TYR A 42 7.48 6.85 -1.13
N ARG A 43 6.64 7.72 -0.56
CA ARG A 43 6.66 8.08 0.86
C ARG A 43 5.58 7.27 1.56
N GLU A 44 5.86 6.86 2.79
CA GLU A 44 4.83 6.29 3.65
C GLU A 44 3.79 7.38 3.92
N GLY A 45 2.52 7.04 3.67
CA GLY A 45 1.38 7.86 4.02
C GLY A 45 0.65 7.21 5.19
N ASP A 46 -0.66 7.04 5.05
CA ASP A 46 -1.49 6.47 6.10
C ASP A 46 -1.21 4.99 6.34
N VAL A 47 -1.45 4.54 7.57
CA VAL A 47 -1.33 3.15 8.00
C VAL A 47 -2.67 2.67 8.50
N TYR A 48 -3.12 1.52 8.01
CA TYR A 48 -4.44 0.97 8.30
C TYR A 48 -4.33 -0.41 8.94
N THR A 49 -5.21 -0.66 9.91
CA THR A 49 -5.44 -1.95 10.58
C THR A 49 -6.93 -2.20 10.69
N GLY A 50 -7.37 -3.45 10.61
CA GLY A 50 -8.80 -3.80 10.72
C GLY A 50 -9.58 -3.52 9.43
N LEU A 51 -9.89 -2.26 9.12
CA LEU A 51 -10.58 -1.90 7.87
C LEU A 51 -9.68 -1.02 7.01
N PHE A 52 -9.39 -1.46 5.79
CA PHE A 52 -8.74 -0.65 4.78
C PHE A 52 -9.77 -0.12 3.79
N LYS A 53 -9.92 1.20 3.73
CA LYS A 53 -10.79 1.87 2.77
C LYS A 53 -9.98 2.88 1.99
N ALA A 54 -9.98 2.78 0.67
CA ALA A 54 -9.37 3.77 -0.20
C ALA A 54 -10.32 4.15 -1.33
N THR A 55 -10.36 5.43 -1.64
CA THR A 55 -11.20 6.00 -2.72
C THR A 55 -10.38 6.28 -4.00
N VAL A 56 -9.06 6.17 -3.90
CA VAL A 56 -8.07 6.41 -4.96
C VAL A 56 -7.06 5.27 -4.93
N SER A 57 -6.61 4.64 -6.01
CA SER A 57 -6.84 4.84 -7.44
C SER A 57 -8.20 4.33 -7.97
N PHE A 58 -8.92 3.58 -7.15
CA PHE A 58 -10.29 3.11 -7.35
C PHE A 58 -10.89 2.83 -5.98
N PRO A 59 -12.22 2.89 -5.81
CA PRO A 59 -12.86 2.58 -4.55
C PRO A 59 -12.62 1.12 -4.18
N VAL A 60 -12.04 0.90 -3.00
CA VAL A 60 -11.83 -0.42 -2.42
C VAL A 60 -12.11 -0.36 -0.92
N GLU A 61 -12.71 -1.44 -0.43
CA GLU A 61 -12.95 -1.65 0.99
C GLU A 61 -12.56 -3.10 1.29
N VAL A 62 -11.61 -3.28 2.20
CA VAL A 62 -11.05 -4.60 2.57
C VAL A 62 -11.04 -4.70 4.08
N ASP A 63 -11.74 -5.71 4.60
CA ASP A 63 -11.58 -6.13 5.99
C ASP A 63 -10.25 -6.90 6.10
N LEU A 64 -9.30 -6.31 6.79
CA LEU A 64 -7.99 -6.89 7.07
C LEU A 64 -8.05 -7.96 8.16
N SER A 65 -9.09 -8.01 9.00
CA SER A 65 -9.19 -9.01 10.06
C SER A 65 -9.38 -10.44 9.53
N VAL A 66 -9.92 -10.59 8.32
CA VAL A 66 -10.13 -11.89 7.67
C VAL A 66 -8.88 -12.43 6.97
N LEU A 67 -7.77 -11.67 6.98
CA LEU A 67 -6.48 -12.06 6.40
C LEU A 67 -5.49 -12.65 7.43
N ALA A 68 -5.91 -12.77 8.70
CA ALA A 68 -5.10 -13.24 9.82
C ALA A 68 -5.26 -14.75 10.10
#